data_AF-A0A518CTT7-F1
#
_entry.id   AF-A0A518CTT7-F1
#
_cell.length_a   1.000
_cell.length_b   1.000
_cell.length_c   1.000
_cell.angle_alpha   90.00
_cell.angle_beta   90.00
_cell.angle_gamma   90.00
#
_symmetry.space_group_name_H-M   'P 1'
#
loop_
_entity.id
_entity.type
_entity.pdbx_description
1 polymer ?
#
loop_
_entity_poly.entity_id
_entity_poly.type
_entity_poly.pdbx_seq_one_letter_code
_entity_poly.pdbx_strand_id
1 'polypeptide(L)'
;MYLIDSLCPSGGMGGHGFTIHLSPEFRDAVKSSGIGQPQVDHVLKNYGDEWASKCGLLHRYDPNRRRLSHRFVSSGTIPSDEASCHHGITIRWGEWGPEHITVPGNACGLDIDSCPSVYRGGRILLPHNVDHWGQVNLLLIVFCWFAHSVALQNSVNDE
;
A
#
# COMPACT_ATOMS: atom_id res chain seq x y z
N MET A 1 5.05 15.98 8.83
CA MET A 1 3.74 15.27 8.81
C MET A 1 3.91 13.76 8.92
N TYR A 2 4.85 13.14 8.22
CA TYR A 2 5.17 11.74 8.44
C TYR A 2 6.69 11.53 8.46
N LEU A 3 7.13 10.40 9.00
CA LEU A 3 8.52 9.93 8.97
C LEU A 3 8.53 8.52 8.39
N ILE A 4 9.32 8.29 7.34
CA ILE A 4 9.60 6.94 6.85
C ILE A 4 10.91 6.51 7.51
N ASP A 5 10.84 5.47 8.33
CA ASP A 5 12.01 4.84 8.92
C ASP A 5 12.31 3.54 8.18
N SER A 6 13.56 3.33 7.78
CA SER A 6 13.97 2.11 7.11
C SER A 6 14.52 1.14 8.15
N LEU A 7 13.79 0.07 8.42
CA LEU A 7 14.36 -1.09 9.07
C LEU A 7 15.33 -1.74 8.07
N CYS A 8 16.61 -1.44 8.23
CA CYS A 8 17.67 -2.14 7.53
C CYS A 8 17.44 -3.65 7.76
N PRO A 9 17.21 -4.47 6.73
CA PRO A 9 16.87 -5.87 6.94
C PRO A 9 18.06 -6.55 7.61
N SER A 10 17.93 -6.86 8.91
CA SER A 10 18.72 -7.93 9.50
C SER A 10 18.42 -9.17 8.68
N GLY A 11 19.44 -9.85 8.14
CA GLY A 11 19.35 -10.84 7.04
C GLY A 11 18.45 -12.09 7.23
N GLY A 12 17.49 -12.08 8.15
CA GLY A 12 16.36 -13.00 8.19
C GLY A 12 15.22 -12.51 7.30
N MET A 13 14.81 -13.36 6.36
CA MET A 13 13.57 -13.18 5.59
C MET A 13 12.39 -13.02 6.57
N GLY A 14 11.80 -11.83 6.62
CA GLY A 14 10.74 -11.47 7.57
C GLY A 14 10.80 -10.01 8.04
N GLY A 15 11.90 -9.30 7.78
CA GLY A 15 12.02 -7.88 8.10
C GLY A 15 11.18 -6.98 7.18
N HIS A 16 10.23 -6.27 7.77
CA HIS A 16 9.53 -5.15 7.15
C HIS A 16 10.55 -4.17 6.55
N GLY A 17 10.49 -3.90 5.23
CA GLY A 17 11.49 -3.06 4.56
C GLY A 17 11.48 -1.59 4.99
N PHE A 18 10.39 -1.12 5.59
CA PHE A 18 10.22 0.23 6.11
C PHE A 18 9.05 0.28 7.11
N THR A 19 9.00 1.35 7.88
CA THR A 19 7.88 1.75 8.76
C THR A 19 7.51 3.18 8.42
N ILE A 20 6.23 3.51 8.39
CA ILE A 20 5.79 4.90 8.22
C ILE A 20 5.12 5.38 9.49
N HIS A 21 5.72 6.36 10.15
CA HIS A 21 5.13 7.03 11.30
C HIS A 21 4.30 8.22 10.85
N LEU A 22 3.02 8.22 11.19
CA LEU A 22 2.08 9.29 10.91
C LEU A 22 1.91 10.14 12.17
N SER A 23 2.23 11.43 12.07
CA SER A 23 1.99 12.39 13.14
C SER A 23 0.51 12.82 13.18
N PRO A 24 -0.04 13.27 14.32
CA PRO A 24 -1.39 13.84 14.38
C PRO A 24 -1.62 14.97 13.36
N GLU A 25 -0.60 15.75 13.04
CA GLU A 25 -0.66 16.80 12.03
C GLU A 25 -0.96 16.25 10.63
N PHE A 26 -0.51 15.03 10.31
CA PHE A 26 -0.88 14.38 9.05
C PHE A 26 -2.36 14.01 9.00
N ARG A 27 -2.91 13.48 10.10
CA ARG A 27 -4.34 13.19 10.20
C ARG A 27 -5.17 14.45 10.01
N ASP A 28 -4.77 15.53 10.68
CA ASP A 28 -5.47 16.81 10.58
C ASP A 28 -5.39 17.35 9.13
N ALA A 29 -4.23 17.22 8.48
CA ALA A 29 -4.02 17.54 7.07
C ALA A 29 -4.85 16.68 6.11
N VAL A 30 -5.00 15.37 6.37
CA VAL A 30 -5.88 14.48 5.59
C VAL A 30 -7.31 14.99 5.66
N LYS A 31 -7.79 15.31 6.87
CA LYS A 31 -9.15 15.81 7.10
C LYS A 31 -9.41 17.13 6.36
N SER A 32 -8.46 18.06 6.35
CA SER A 32 -8.59 19.35 5.67
C SER A 32 -8.37 19.28 4.15
N SER A 33 -7.68 18.25 3.65
CA SER A 33 -7.40 18.12 2.21
C SER A 33 -8.63 17.91 1.33
N GLY A 34 -9.75 17.45 1.91
CA GLY A 34 -10.96 17.08 1.15
C GLY A 34 -10.80 15.82 0.27
N ILE A 35 -9.64 15.14 0.33
CA ILE A 35 -9.41 13.89 -0.37
C ILE A 35 -10.18 12.77 0.34
N GLY A 36 -11.02 12.07 -0.41
CA GLY A 36 -11.76 10.90 0.05
C GLY A 36 -11.62 9.70 -0.89
N GLN A 37 -12.29 8.61 -0.53
CA GLN A 37 -12.28 7.37 -1.32
C GLN A 37 -12.62 7.57 -2.82
N PRO A 38 -13.60 8.40 -3.23
CA PRO A 38 -13.89 8.58 -4.65
C PRO A 38 -12.72 9.15 -5.47
N GLN A 39 -11.95 10.09 -4.89
CA GLN A 39 -10.76 10.64 -5.54
C GLN A 39 -9.65 9.59 -5.61
N VAL A 40 -9.49 8.79 -4.56
CA VAL A 40 -8.53 7.69 -4.52
C VAL A 40 -8.85 6.65 -5.60
N ASP A 41 -10.10 6.22 -5.71
CA ASP A 41 -10.55 5.27 -6.73
C ASP A 41 -10.32 5.82 -8.15
N HIS A 42 -10.58 7.12 -8.35
CA HIS A 42 -10.29 7.79 -9.61
C HIS A 42 -8.79 7.77 -9.94
N VAL A 43 -7.92 8.07 -8.97
CA VAL A 43 -6.46 8.02 -9.17
C VAL A 43 -6.01 6.61 -9.50
N LEU A 44 -6.46 5.59 -8.75
CA LEU A 44 -6.08 4.20 -8.98
C LEU A 44 -6.51 3.72 -10.38
N LYS A 45 -7.71 4.11 -10.83
CA LYS A 45 -8.19 3.80 -12.18
C LYS A 45 -7.29 4.38 -13.28
N ASN A 46 -6.68 5.55 -13.07
CA ASN A 46 -5.89 6.24 -14.10
C ASN A 46 -4.39 5.93 -14.02
N TYR A 47 -3.84 5.70 -12.82
CA TYR A 47 -2.40 5.58 -12.60
C TYR A 47 -1.95 4.23 -12.04
N GLY A 48 -2.89 3.41 -11.51
CA GLY A 48 -2.56 2.18 -10.80
C GLY A 48 -1.78 1.18 -11.64
N ASP A 49 -2.21 0.96 -12.88
CA ASP A 49 -1.52 0.06 -13.83
C ASP A 49 -0.13 0.57 -14.18
N GLU A 50 0.02 1.89 -14.37
CA GLU A 50 1.33 2.50 -14.68
C GLU A 50 2.31 2.32 -13.52
N TRP A 51 1.88 2.57 -12.28
CA TRP A 51 2.70 2.36 -11.10
C TRP A 51 3.12 0.90 -10.94
N ALA A 52 2.18 -0.03 -11.09
CA ALA A 52 2.47 -1.47 -11.03
C ALA A 52 3.43 -1.92 -12.14
N SER A 53 3.28 -1.36 -13.35
CA SER A 53 4.16 -1.62 -14.49
C SER A 53 5.59 -1.18 -14.20
N LYS A 54 5.77 0.06 -13.75
CA LYS A 54 7.08 0.66 -13.45
C LYS A 54 7.79 -0.02 -12.28
N CYS A 55 7.06 -0.67 -11.38
CA CYS A 55 7.62 -1.50 -10.31
C CYS A 55 7.94 -2.94 -10.74
N GLY A 56 7.74 -3.29 -12.01
CA GLY A 56 8.01 -4.62 -12.56
C GLY A 56 7.01 -5.70 -12.12
N LEU A 57 5.81 -5.31 -11.67
CA LEU A 57 4.80 -6.24 -11.16
C LEU A 57 3.84 -6.73 -12.24
N LEU A 58 3.51 -5.92 -13.26
CA LEU A 58 2.59 -6.37 -14.34
C LEU A 58 3.12 -7.59 -15.12
N HIS A 59 4.42 -7.67 -15.39
CA HIS A 59 5.00 -8.82 -16.11
C HIS A 59 4.99 -10.12 -15.29
N ARG A 60 4.87 -10.01 -13.96
CA ARG A 60 4.88 -11.16 -13.04
C ARG A 60 3.48 -11.70 -12.79
N TYR A 61 2.46 -10.86 -12.93
CA TYR A 61 1.06 -11.20 -12.72
C TYR A 61 0.25 -11.13 -14.02
N ASP A 62 0.83 -11.63 -15.12
CA ASP A 62 0.09 -11.81 -16.38
C ASP A 62 -1.11 -12.75 -16.14
N PRO A 63 -2.36 -12.26 -16.23
CA PRO A 63 -3.54 -13.07 -15.98
C PRO A 63 -3.64 -14.26 -16.96
N ASN A 64 -2.99 -14.18 -18.12
CA ASN A 64 -2.98 -15.26 -19.11
C ASN A 64 -1.91 -16.34 -18.84
N ARG A 65 -0.85 -16.03 -18.08
CA ARG A 65 0.21 -17.01 -17.73
C ARG A 65 -0.23 -18.05 -16.70
N ARG A 66 -1.34 -17.84 -15.98
CA ARG A 66 -1.86 -18.79 -14.98
C ARG A 66 -2.45 -20.08 -15.54
N ARG A 67 -2.74 -20.16 -16.85
CA ARG A 67 -3.17 -21.43 -17.44
C ARG A 67 -2.06 -22.49 -17.44
N LEU A 68 -0.80 -22.12 -17.18
CA LEU A 68 0.34 -23.03 -17.26
C LEU A 68 0.86 -23.52 -15.90
N SER A 69 0.47 -22.92 -14.76
CA SER A 69 0.97 -23.31 -13.43
C SER A 69 0.01 -24.19 -12.61
N HIS A 70 -1.11 -24.64 -13.19
CA HIS A 70 -2.08 -25.53 -12.55
C HIS A 70 -1.58 -26.97 -12.27
N ARG A 71 -0.27 -27.24 -12.34
CA ARG A 71 0.31 -28.57 -12.08
C ARG A 71 0.62 -28.86 -10.61
N PHE A 72 0.35 -27.95 -9.68
CA PHE A 72 0.65 -28.15 -8.24
C PHE A 72 -0.53 -28.03 -7.28
N VAL A 73 -1.79 -28.08 -7.75
CA VAL A 73 -2.94 -28.24 -6.86
C VAL A 73 -3.47 -29.66 -6.98
N SER A 74 -2.82 -30.59 -6.28
CA SER A 74 -3.37 -31.90 -5.96
C SER A 74 -3.59 -31.97 -4.45
N SER A 75 -4.83 -32.33 -4.09
CA SER A 75 -5.39 -32.55 -2.75
C SER A 75 -5.93 -31.32 -2.00
N GLY A 76 -7.26 -31.35 -1.77
CA GLY A 76 -7.90 -30.69 -0.64
C GLY A 76 -8.55 -29.33 -0.89
N THR A 77 -9.80 -29.35 -1.37
CA THR A 77 -10.90 -28.43 -0.99
C THR A 77 -10.50 -27.07 -0.40
N ILE A 78 -10.27 -26.08 -1.27
CA ILE A 78 -10.46 -24.66 -0.93
C ILE A 78 -11.50 -24.12 -1.92
N PRO A 79 -12.59 -23.47 -1.46
CA PRO A 79 -13.59 -22.89 -2.35
C PRO A 79 -12.94 -21.87 -3.29
N SER A 80 -13.27 -21.98 -4.57
CA SER A 80 -12.63 -21.30 -5.71
C SER A 80 -12.79 -19.77 -5.75
N ASP A 81 -13.51 -19.18 -4.81
CA ASP A 81 -13.90 -17.77 -4.86
C ASP A 81 -13.02 -16.84 -4.00
N GLU A 82 -12.15 -17.40 -3.15
CA GLU A 82 -11.26 -16.61 -2.26
C GLU A 82 -9.76 -16.78 -2.53
N ALA A 83 -9.37 -17.55 -3.54
CA ALA A 83 -8.00 -17.49 -4.08
C ALA A 83 -7.80 -16.23 -4.96
N SER A 84 -8.40 -15.12 -4.54
CA SER A 84 -8.34 -13.80 -5.17
C SER A 84 -6.95 -13.22 -4.92
N CYS A 85 -5.98 -13.64 -5.72
CA CYS A 85 -4.82 -12.80 -5.92
C CYS A 85 -5.34 -11.44 -6.40
N HIS A 86 -5.20 -10.41 -5.56
CA HIS A 86 -5.58 -9.06 -5.90
C HIS A 86 -4.72 -8.67 -7.12
N HIS A 87 -5.36 -8.50 -8.27
CA HIS A 87 -4.66 -8.23 -9.54
C HIS A 87 -4.29 -6.75 -9.70
N GLY A 88 -4.76 -5.89 -8.80
CA GLY A 88 -4.56 -4.45 -8.85
C GLY A 88 -4.28 -3.87 -7.47
N ILE A 89 -3.98 -2.58 -7.47
CA ILE A 89 -3.77 -1.79 -6.26
C ILE A 89 -5.13 -1.45 -5.69
N THR A 90 -5.34 -1.67 -4.39
CA THR A 90 -6.51 -1.17 -3.67
C THR A 90 -6.08 -0.32 -2.49
N ILE A 91 -6.84 0.72 -2.19
CA ILE A 91 -6.61 1.57 -1.04
C ILE A 91 -7.91 1.73 -0.29
N ARG A 92 -7.90 1.44 1.02
CA ARG A 92 -8.96 1.88 1.93
C ARG A 92 -8.53 3.20 2.55
N TRP A 93 -9.27 4.25 2.22
CA TRP A 93 -9.06 5.58 2.76
C TRP A 93 -9.81 5.75 4.09
N GLY A 94 -9.16 6.34 5.09
CA GLY A 94 -9.73 6.57 6.41
C GLY A 94 -9.28 7.88 7.05
N GLU A 95 -9.32 7.92 8.38
CA GLU A 95 -8.96 9.12 9.16
C GLU A 95 -7.50 9.52 8.94
N TRP A 96 -6.64 8.53 8.74
CA TRP A 96 -5.20 8.71 8.55
C TRP A 96 -4.76 8.64 7.08
N GLY A 97 -5.69 8.79 6.13
CA GLY A 97 -5.40 8.75 4.69
C GLY A 97 -5.39 7.32 4.16
N PRO A 98 -4.34 6.85 3.47
CA PRO A 98 -4.28 5.49 2.93
C PRO A 98 -3.98 4.46 4.03
N GLU A 99 -4.99 4.08 4.82
CA GLU A 99 -4.86 3.21 6.01
C GLU A 99 -4.59 1.74 5.70
N HIS A 100 -5.00 1.30 4.51
CA HIS A 100 -4.78 -0.05 4.00
C HIS A 100 -4.46 0.06 2.51
N ILE A 101 -3.24 -0.26 2.10
CA ILE A 101 -2.84 -0.34 0.70
C ILE A 101 -2.57 -1.79 0.37
N THR A 102 -3.32 -2.38 -0.57
CA THR A 102 -3.01 -3.71 -1.11
C THR A 102 -2.34 -3.54 -2.46
N VAL A 103 -1.32 -4.36 -2.73
CA VAL A 103 -0.62 -4.40 -4.03
C VAL A 103 -0.64 -5.82 -4.60
N PRO A 104 -0.44 -6.00 -5.91
CA PRO A 104 -0.40 -7.33 -6.51
C PRO A 104 0.62 -8.27 -5.83
N GLY A 105 0.11 -9.40 -5.32
CA GLY A 105 0.88 -10.31 -4.47
C GLY A 105 0.03 -11.22 -3.59
N ASN A 106 0.69 -12.08 -2.81
CA ASN A 106 0.01 -12.92 -1.82
C ASN A 106 -0.13 -12.15 -0.50
N ALA A 107 -1.31 -11.57 -0.26
CA ALA A 107 -1.63 -10.80 0.95
C ALA A 107 -0.65 -9.65 1.27
N CYS A 108 -0.05 -9.03 0.23
CA CYS A 108 0.94 -7.97 0.35
C CYS A 108 0.26 -6.61 0.51
N GLY A 109 0.61 -5.87 1.56
CA GLY A 109 -0.01 -4.56 1.80
C GLY A 109 0.75 -3.66 2.77
N LEU A 110 0.19 -2.48 3.02
CA LEU A 110 0.64 -1.51 4.00
C LEU A 110 -0.57 -1.15 4.89
N ASP A 111 -0.49 -1.48 6.17
CA ASP A 111 -1.64 -1.40 7.09
C ASP A 111 -1.34 -0.59 8.34
N ILE A 112 -2.37 0.05 8.88
CA ILE A 112 -2.29 0.60 10.23
C ILE A 112 -2.04 -0.53 11.22
N ASP A 113 -0.94 -0.40 11.95
CA ASP A 113 -0.58 -1.32 13.02
C ASP A 113 -0.86 -0.68 14.40
N SER A 114 -1.05 -1.55 15.39
CA SER A 114 -1.28 -1.18 16.79
C SER A 114 -0.01 -0.77 17.55
N CYS A 115 1.17 -0.97 16.97
CA CYS A 115 2.43 -0.61 17.61
C CYS A 115 2.55 0.91 17.82
N PRO A 116 3.27 1.33 18.88
CA PRO A 116 3.40 2.73 19.22
C PRO A 116 4.15 3.51 18.13
N SER A 117 3.58 4.66 17.75
CA SER A 117 4.26 5.63 16.89
C SER A 117 5.28 6.45 17.68
N VAL A 118 6.34 6.92 17.01
CA VAL A 118 7.28 7.90 17.58
C VAL A 118 6.59 9.24 17.90
N TYR A 119 5.47 9.52 17.24
CA TYR A 119 4.63 10.67 17.54
C TYR A 119 3.59 10.31 18.59
N ARG A 120 3.50 11.11 19.66
CA ARG A 120 2.46 10.95 20.67
C ARG A 120 1.08 11.11 20.04
N GLY A 121 0.24 10.08 20.15
CA GLY A 121 -1.09 10.06 19.52
C GLY A 121 -1.08 9.78 18.01
N GLY A 122 0.10 9.51 17.43
CA GLY A 122 0.24 9.14 16.03
C GLY A 122 -0.20 7.70 15.73
N ARG A 123 -0.04 7.32 14.46
CA ARG A 123 -0.20 5.95 13.97
C ARG A 123 1.05 5.50 13.24
N ILE A 124 1.13 4.20 12.98
CA ILE A 124 2.14 3.65 12.08
C ILE A 124 1.48 2.86 10.98
N LEU A 125 2.12 2.86 9.81
CA LEU A 125 1.83 1.92 8.74
C LEU A 125 2.99 0.96 8.59
N LEU A 126 2.69 -0.35 8.54
CA LEU A 126 3.68 -1.41 8.36
C LEU A 126 3.38 -2.25 7.11
N PRO A 127 4.41 -2.62 6.32
CA PRO A 127 4.22 -3.47 5.16
C PRO A 127 4.02 -4.93 5.58
N HIS A 128 2.92 -5.58 5.25
CA HIS A 128 2.68 -6.99 5.57
C HIS A 128 2.89 -7.91 4.36
N ASN A 129 3.45 -9.09 4.60
CA ASN A 129 3.70 -10.16 3.62
C ASN A 129 4.40 -9.72 2.33
N VAL A 130 5.31 -8.76 2.39
CA VAL A 130 6.02 -8.29 1.19
C VAL A 130 7.10 -9.30 0.80
N ASP A 131 6.97 -9.89 -0.38
CA ASP A 131 7.84 -10.95 -0.88
C ASP A 131 8.88 -10.45 -1.89
N HIS A 132 8.70 -9.24 -2.42
CA HIS A 132 9.54 -8.70 -3.48
C HIS A 132 9.75 -7.18 -3.37
N TRP A 133 10.95 -6.71 -3.72
CA TRP A 133 11.31 -5.28 -3.76
C TRP A 133 10.36 -4.43 -4.62
N GLY A 134 9.80 -5.02 -5.67
CA GLY A 134 8.79 -4.35 -6.50
C GLY A 134 7.53 -3.97 -5.72
N GLN A 135 7.09 -4.80 -4.76
CA GLN A 135 5.96 -4.47 -3.88
C GLN A 135 6.34 -3.40 -2.86
N VAL A 136 7.52 -3.50 -2.24
CA VAL A 136 8.07 -2.46 -1.35
C VAL A 136 8.03 -1.10 -2.05
N ASN A 137 8.58 -1.04 -3.27
CA ASN A 137 8.63 0.17 -4.07
C ASN A 137 7.24 0.67 -4.42
N LEU A 138 6.33 -0.22 -4.80
CA LEU A 138 4.97 0.17 -5.15
C LEU A 138 4.22 0.74 -3.94
N LEU A 139 4.31 0.11 -2.77
CA LEU A 139 3.71 0.61 -1.54
C LEU A 139 4.22 2.01 -1.20
N LEU A 140 5.53 2.25 -1.32
CA LEU A 140 6.13 3.56 -1.09
C LEU A 140 5.66 4.59 -2.12
N ILE A 141 5.63 4.24 -3.41
CA ILE A 141 5.15 5.15 -4.47
C ILE A 141 3.71 5.57 -4.20
N VAL A 142 2.84 4.61 -3.94
CA VAL A 142 1.42 4.86 -3.68
C VAL A 142 1.26 5.75 -2.45
N PHE A 143 1.88 5.37 -1.32
CA PHE A 143 1.80 6.17 -0.09
C PHE A 143 2.32 7.60 -0.30
N CYS A 144 3.54 7.76 -0.84
CA CYS A 144 4.18 9.06 -1.01
C CYS A 144 3.39 9.97 -1.97
N TRP A 145 2.78 9.40 -3.02
CA TRP A 145 1.95 10.16 -3.93
C TRP A 145 0.76 10.79 -3.20
N PHE A 146 0.00 9.99 -2.45
CA PHE A 146 -1.15 10.50 -1.70
C PHE A 146 -0.74 11.45 -0.57
N ALA A 147 0.33 11.14 0.16
CA ALA A 147 0.84 12.02 1.20
C ALA A 147 1.28 13.39 0.63
N HIS A 148 1.86 13.41 -0.57
CA HIS A 148 2.19 14.64 -1.26
C HIS A 148 0.94 15.39 -1.73
N SER A 149 -0.07 14.70 -2.28
CA SER A 149 -1.34 15.32 -2.65
C SER A 149 -2.03 15.98 -1.47
N VAL A 150 -2.04 15.32 -0.30
CA VAL A 150 -2.55 15.90 0.95
C VAL A 150 -1.80 17.18 1.31
N ALA A 151 -0.47 17.19 1.21
CA ALA A 151 0.33 18.38 1.50
C ALA A 151 0.02 19.55 0.54
N LEU A 152 -0.10 19.27 -0.76
CA LEU A 152 -0.39 20.30 -1.76
C LEU A 152 -1.78 20.93 -1.58
N GLN A 153 -2.80 20.14 -1.28
CA GLN A 153 -4.16 20.68 -1.05
C GLN A 153 -4.20 21.63 0.15
N ASN A 154 -3.40 21.34 1.19
CA ASN A 154 -3.33 22.23 2.34
C ASN A 154 -2.59 23.54 2.04
N SER A 155 -1.52 23.50 1.24
CA SER A 155 -0.82 24.74 0.86
C SER A 155 -1.67 25.71 0.05
N VAL A 156 -2.66 25.23 -0.71
CA VAL A 156 -3.57 26.08 -1.49
C VAL A 156 -4.64 26.74 -0.62
N ASN A 157 -5.01 26.11 0.51
CA ASN A 157 -6.02 26.64 1.41
C ASN A 157 -5.49 27.73 2.36
N ASP A 158 -4.17 27.86 2.46
CA ASP A 158 -3.50 28.86 3.32
C ASP A 158 -3.25 30.20 2.59
N GLU A 159 -3.53 30.29 1.29
CA GLU A 159 -3.47 31.51 0.46
C GLU A 159 -4.83 32.22 0.36
#